data_AF-A0A3N7D9N9-F1
#
_entry.id   AF-A0A3N7D9N9-F1
#
_cell.length_a   1.000
_cell.length_b   1.000
_cell.length_c   1.000
_cell.angle_alpha   90.00
_cell.angle_beta   90.00
_cell.angle_gamma   90.00
#
_symmetry.space_group_name_H-M   'P 1'
#
loop_
_entity.id
_entity.type
_entity.pdbx_description
1 polymer ?
#
loop_
_entity_poly.entity_id
_entity_poly.type
_entity_poly.pdbx_seq_one_letter_code
_entity_poly.pdbx_strand_id
1 'polypeptide(L)'
;MTEELDSFYLELIVMASQTSQNDVYMEGQLEITLNNKKPYAEEDIIDIGEFYESIDSDGEFKIFSCCCGIPECSGWLRGIQVDHIENKYIKWTNLNTGQSWTFEKHLLVDALQKIDEEVEDFKKFFSQKDIRYVGYGY
;
A
#
# COMPACT_ATOMS: atom_id res chain seq x y z
N MET A 1 -24.44 18.44 5.18
CA MET A 1 -24.47 17.12 4.52
C MET A 1 -23.31 16.36 5.10
N THR A 2 -23.56 15.26 5.80
CA THR A 2 -22.49 14.32 6.16
C THR A 2 -22.17 13.57 4.88
N GLU A 3 -21.10 13.95 4.21
CA GLU A 3 -20.55 13.12 3.12
C GLU A 3 -20.22 11.75 3.74
N GLU A 4 -20.69 10.69 3.10
CA GLU A 4 -20.42 9.32 3.52
C GLU A 4 -18.91 9.07 3.32
N LEU A 5 -18.22 8.61 4.35
CA LEU A 5 -16.79 8.34 4.29
C LEU A 5 -16.53 7.13 3.38
N ASP A 6 -15.44 7.20 2.64
CA ASP A 6 -14.95 6.10 1.84
C ASP A 6 -14.43 4.97 2.73
N SER A 7 -14.66 3.74 2.31
CA SER A 7 -14.06 2.57 2.95
C SER A 7 -12.61 2.41 2.50
N PHE A 8 -11.72 2.08 3.44
CA PHE A 8 -10.30 1.83 3.21
C PHE A 8 -9.93 0.43 3.70
N TYR A 9 -9.26 -0.33 2.86
CA TYR A 9 -8.67 -1.62 3.21
C TYR A 9 -7.22 -1.66 2.74
N LEU A 10 -6.37 -2.23 3.59
CA LEU A 10 -4.98 -2.51 3.31
C LEU A 10 -4.73 -3.98 3.65
N GLU A 11 -4.17 -4.73 2.70
CA GLU A 11 -3.95 -6.17 2.82
C GLU A 11 -2.51 -6.53 2.46
N LEU A 12 -1.97 -7.55 3.14
CA LEU A 12 -0.69 -8.15 2.81
C LEU A 12 -0.91 -9.38 1.92
N ILE A 13 -0.48 -9.28 0.67
CA ILE A 13 -0.48 -10.39 -0.28
C ILE A 13 0.85 -11.11 -0.20
N VAL A 14 0.85 -12.37 0.23
CA VAL A 14 2.05 -13.21 0.31
C VAL A 14 2.14 -14.13 -0.91
N MET A 15 3.25 -14.06 -1.63
CA MET A 15 3.49 -14.82 -2.86
C MET A 15 4.85 -15.50 -2.86
N ALA A 16 4.94 -16.58 -3.64
CA ALA A 16 6.18 -17.30 -3.88
C ALA A 16 6.92 -16.70 -5.07
N SER A 17 8.20 -16.39 -4.87
CA SER A 17 9.07 -15.77 -5.86
C SER A 17 10.32 -16.62 -6.08
N GLN A 18 10.87 -16.53 -7.29
CA GLN A 18 12.00 -17.35 -7.72
C GLN A 18 13.03 -16.50 -8.47
N THR A 19 14.27 -16.49 -7.99
CA THR A 19 15.39 -15.76 -8.63
C THR A 19 16.20 -16.65 -9.59
N SER A 20 16.25 -17.96 -9.33
CA SER A 20 16.96 -18.96 -10.14
C SER A 20 16.31 -20.33 -9.98
N GLN A 21 16.73 -21.33 -10.78
CA GLN A 21 16.09 -22.66 -10.83
C GLN A 21 15.88 -23.34 -9.47
N ASN A 22 16.64 -23.01 -8.42
CA ASN A 22 16.55 -23.65 -7.10
C ASN A 22 16.41 -22.68 -5.91
N ASP A 23 16.15 -21.40 -6.13
CA ASP A 23 16.01 -20.42 -5.04
C ASP A 23 14.58 -19.87 -5.02
N VAL A 24 13.72 -20.56 -4.26
CA VAL A 24 12.33 -20.16 -4.01
C VAL A 24 12.26 -19.53 -2.63
N TYR A 25 11.69 -18.34 -2.57
CA TYR A 25 11.43 -17.60 -1.34
C TYR A 25 10.01 -17.04 -1.37
N MET A 26 9.54 -16.59 -0.23
CA MET A 26 8.26 -15.90 -0.11
C MET A 26 8.52 -14.40 0.04
N GLU A 27 7.65 -13.59 -0.55
CA GLU A 27 7.63 -12.15 -0.38
C GLU A 27 6.20 -11.63 -0.21
N GLY A 28 6.08 -10.46 0.38
CA GLY A 28 4.84 -9.76 0.61
C GLY A 28 4.72 -8.53 -0.29
N GLN A 29 3.51 -8.23 -0.70
CA GLN A 29 3.15 -6.98 -1.36
C GLN A 29 1.93 -6.39 -0.66
N LEU A 30 1.90 -5.07 -0.52
CA LEU A 30 0.71 -4.40 -0.01
C LEU A 30 -0.29 -4.17 -1.13
N GLU A 31 -1.57 -4.31 -0.79
CA GLU A 31 -2.67 -3.95 -1.67
C GLU A 31 -3.62 -2.97 -0.97
N ILE A 32 -3.93 -1.85 -1.62
CA ILE A 32 -4.88 -0.85 -1.11
C ILE A 32 -6.16 -0.92 -1.93
N THR A 33 -7.28 -0.96 -1.23
CA THR A 33 -8.61 -0.92 -1.81
C THR A 33 -9.45 0.20 -1.18
N LEU A 34 -9.99 1.08 -2.02
CA LEU A 34 -10.92 2.15 -1.64
C LEU A 34 -12.29 1.87 -2.24
N ASN A 35 -13.34 1.77 -1.41
CA ASN A 35 -14.69 1.40 -1.86
C ASN A 35 -14.72 0.12 -2.70
N ASN A 36 -14.00 -0.91 -2.24
CA ASN A 36 -13.87 -2.21 -2.90
C ASN A 36 -13.25 -2.14 -4.31
N LYS A 37 -12.46 -1.09 -4.61
CA LYS A 37 -11.70 -0.96 -5.86
C LYS A 37 -10.28 -0.50 -5.61
N LYS A 38 -9.32 -1.01 -6.39
CA LYS A 38 -7.96 -0.47 -6.44
C LYS A 38 -8.00 0.97 -6.98
N PRO A 39 -7.35 1.94 -6.31
CA PRO A 39 -7.23 3.30 -6.82
C PRO A 39 -6.12 3.46 -7.88
N TYR A 40 -5.45 2.35 -8.25
CA TYR A 40 -4.35 2.23 -9.22
C TYR A 40 -4.58 1.07 -10.19
N ALA A 41 -3.76 0.95 -11.23
CA ALA A 41 -3.88 -0.13 -12.21
C ALA A 41 -3.43 -1.47 -11.61
N GLU A 42 -3.93 -2.58 -12.15
CA GLU A 42 -3.65 -3.93 -11.59
C GLU A 42 -2.15 -4.27 -11.51
N GLU A 43 -1.36 -3.75 -12.44
CA GLU A 43 0.09 -3.99 -12.52
C GLU A 43 0.92 -2.93 -11.78
N ASP A 44 0.28 -1.92 -11.18
CA ASP A 44 0.99 -0.91 -10.40
C ASP A 44 1.33 -1.45 -9.01
N ILE A 45 2.44 -0.96 -8.48
CA ILE A 45 2.94 -1.26 -7.14
C ILE A 45 2.73 -0.07 -6.22
N ILE A 46 2.75 -0.33 -4.92
CA ILE A 46 2.79 0.71 -3.89
C ILE A 46 4.26 1.01 -3.57
N ASP A 47 4.67 2.28 -3.70
CA ASP A 47 5.92 2.75 -3.15
C ASP A 47 5.76 2.85 -1.63
N ILE A 48 6.39 1.91 -0.92
CA ILE A 48 6.25 1.79 0.52
C ILE A 48 6.81 3.00 1.26
N GLY A 49 7.89 3.62 0.77
CA GLY A 49 8.49 4.79 1.40
C GLY A 49 7.55 5.99 1.34
N GLU A 50 7.08 6.32 0.14
CA GLU A 50 6.10 7.40 -0.10
C GLU A 50 4.78 7.12 0.62
N PHE A 51 4.32 5.87 0.64
CA PHE A 51 3.12 5.47 1.36
C PHE A 51 3.28 5.74 2.86
N TYR A 52 4.38 5.31 3.49
CA TYR A 52 4.61 5.55 4.92
C TYR A 52 4.73 7.03 5.25
N GLU A 53 5.46 7.80 4.45
CA GLU A 53 5.60 9.24 4.66
C GLU A 53 4.25 9.96 4.58
N SER A 54 3.37 9.51 3.68
CA SER A 54 2.04 10.08 3.49
C SER A 54 1.09 9.92 4.68
N ILE A 55 1.37 9.00 5.62
CA ILE A 55 0.50 8.75 6.78
C ILE A 55 0.61 9.84 7.83
N ASP A 56 1.76 10.50 7.90
CA ASP A 56 2.12 11.42 8.98
C ASP A 56 2.24 12.87 8.51
N SER A 57 2.25 13.11 7.21
CA SER A 57 2.46 14.44 6.64
C SER A 57 1.46 14.77 5.54
N ASP A 58 1.07 16.04 5.47
CA ASP A 58 0.35 16.59 4.33
C ASP A 58 1.33 16.81 3.15
N GLY A 59 0.87 16.59 1.93
CA GLY A 59 1.73 16.77 0.75
C GLY A 59 1.31 15.96 -0.47
N GLU A 60 2.10 16.10 -1.53
CA GLU A 60 1.98 15.26 -2.74
C GLU A 60 2.96 14.10 -2.63
N PHE A 61 2.45 12.87 -2.66
CA PHE A 61 3.24 11.65 -2.52
C PHE A 61 3.05 10.72 -3.72
N LYS A 62 4.14 10.13 -4.23
CA LYS A 62 4.09 9.15 -5.33
C LYS A 62 3.83 7.73 -4.80
N ILE A 63 2.70 7.57 -4.10
CA ILE A 63 2.29 6.31 -3.44
C ILE A 63 2.18 5.15 -4.44
N PHE A 64 1.79 5.41 -5.69
CA PHE A 64 1.61 4.38 -6.72
C PHE A 64 2.64 4.55 -7.84
N SER A 65 3.16 3.43 -8.33
CA SER A 65 4.16 3.40 -9.39
C SER A 65 3.93 2.22 -10.34
N CYS A 66 4.44 2.29 -11.57
CA CYS A 66 4.55 1.12 -12.43
C CYS A 66 5.38 0.02 -11.74
N CYS A 67 5.11 -1.25 -12.06
CA CYS A 67 5.89 -2.40 -11.58
C CYS A 67 7.41 -2.31 -11.84
N CYS A 68 7.84 -1.49 -12.80
CA CYS A 68 9.26 -1.21 -13.04
C CYS A 68 9.87 -0.18 -12.07
N GLY A 69 9.10 0.35 -11.11
CA GLY A 69 9.51 1.38 -10.17
C GLY A 69 9.54 2.80 -10.74
N ILE A 70 9.05 3.00 -11.98
CA ILE A 70 8.98 4.31 -12.64
C ILE A 70 7.50 4.74 -12.74
N PRO A 71 7.03 5.66 -11.90
CA PRO A 71 5.61 6.04 -11.84
C PRO A 71 5.05 6.51 -13.18
N GLU A 72 5.84 7.26 -13.95
CA GLU A 72 5.41 7.85 -15.22
C GLU A 72 5.10 6.79 -16.29
N CYS A 73 5.67 5.58 -16.19
CA CYS A 73 5.37 4.47 -17.12
C CYS A 73 3.90 4.03 -17.05
N SER A 74 3.27 4.17 -15.88
CA SER A 74 1.85 3.87 -15.68
C SER A 74 0.96 5.12 -15.63
N GLY A 75 1.49 6.28 -16.01
CA GLY A 75 0.73 7.53 -16.07
C GLY A 75 0.62 8.29 -14.75
N TRP A 76 1.40 7.93 -13.72
CA TRP A 76 1.53 8.68 -12.47
C TRP A 76 2.49 9.86 -12.64
N LEU A 77 2.04 10.87 -13.40
CA LEU A 77 2.80 12.11 -13.62
C LEU A 77 2.83 12.99 -12.37
N ARG A 78 1.75 12.93 -11.59
CA ARG A 78 1.59 13.55 -10.27
C ARG A 78 1.30 12.49 -9.21
N GLY A 79 1.55 12.84 -7.96
CA GLY A 79 1.25 12.00 -6.81
C GLY A 79 -0.22 12.07 -6.35
N ILE A 80 -0.46 11.45 -5.20
CA ILE A 80 -1.66 11.63 -4.40
C ILE A 80 -1.42 12.82 -3.47
N GLN A 81 -2.28 13.83 -3.55
CA GLN A 81 -2.35 14.87 -2.53
C GLN A 81 -3.00 14.27 -1.29
N VAL A 82 -2.31 14.37 -0.15
CA VAL A 82 -2.78 13.90 1.14
C VAL A 82 -3.01 15.10 2.05
N ASP A 83 -4.22 15.18 2.58
CA ASP A 83 -4.63 16.21 3.54
C ASP A 83 -5.18 15.55 4.82
N HIS A 84 -4.60 15.86 5.96
CA HIS A 84 -5.04 15.41 7.27
C HIS A 84 -6.08 16.38 7.86
N ILE A 85 -7.30 15.89 8.05
CA ILE A 85 -8.42 16.70 8.52
C ILE A 85 -8.68 16.36 9.98
N GLU A 86 -8.48 17.36 10.85
CA GLU A 86 -8.70 17.27 12.30
C GLU A 86 -7.95 16.11 12.97
N ASN A 87 -6.86 15.63 12.35
CA ASN A 87 -6.10 14.44 12.74
C ASN A 87 -6.96 13.16 12.91
N LYS A 88 -8.15 13.14 12.31
CA LYS A 88 -9.11 12.03 12.40
C LYS A 88 -9.37 11.42 11.03
N TYR A 89 -9.37 12.24 9.99
CA TYR A 89 -9.62 11.81 8.62
C TYR A 89 -8.40 12.09 7.75
N ILE A 90 -8.24 11.24 6.75
CA ILE A 90 -7.28 11.45 5.67
C ILE A 90 -8.09 11.62 4.40
N LYS A 91 -7.80 12.70 3.67
CA LYS A 91 -8.29 12.89 2.31
C LYS A 91 -7.16 12.64 1.33
N TRP A 92 -7.37 11.71 0.42
CA TRP A 92 -6.51 11.46 -0.73
C TRP A 92 -7.16 12.05 -1.97
N THR A 93 -6.41 12.84 -2.73
CA THR A 93 -6.83 13.34 -4.04
C THR A 93 -5.80 12.91 -5.08
N ASN A 94 -6.20 12.07 -6.03
CA ASN A 94 -5.38 11.73 -7.19
C ASN A 94 -5.26 12.96 -8.09
N LEU A 95 -4.06 13.56 -8.16
CA LEU A 95 -3.84 14.80 -8.88
C LEU A 95 -3.80 14.63 -10.40
N ASN A 96 -3.74 13.40 -10.91
CA ASN A 96 -3.83 13.10 -12.34
C ASN A 96 -5.28 13.07 -12.83
N THR A 97 -6.23 12.66 -11.98
CA THR A 97 -7.64 12.44 -12.38
C THR A 97 -8.63 13.38 -11.67
N GLY A 98 -8.23 14.00 -10.56
CA GLY A 98 -9.09 14.79 -9.68
C GLY A 98 -9.98 13.94 -8.76
N GLN A 99 -9.91 12.61 -8.85
CA GLN A 99 -10.66 11.72 -7.96
C GLN A 99 -10.19 11.88 -6.53
N SER A 100 -11.12 11.86 -5.57
CA SER A 100 -10.79 11.99 -4.15
C SER A 100 -11.49 10.94 -3.32
N TRP A 101 -10.88 10.59 -2.20
CA TRP A 101 -11.41 9.70 -1.18
C TRP A 101 -11.10 10.27 0.20
N THR A 102 -12.06 10.20 1.12
CA THR A 102 -11.92 10.63 2.51
C THR A 102 -12.30 9.48 3.43
N PHE A 103 -11.36 9.03 4.25
CA PHE A 103 -11.54 7.88 5.14
C PHE A 103 -10.98 8.19 6.54
N GLU A 104 -11.34 7.37 7.53
CA GLU A 104 -10.83 7.55 8.88
C GLU A 104 -9.37 7.10 8.98
N LYS A 105 -8.51 7.95 9.57
CA LYS A 105 -7.07 7.68 9.73
C LYS A 105 -6.81 6.37 10.48
N HIS A 106 -7.64 6.04 11.46
CA HIS A 106 -7.47 4.83 12.26
C HIS A 106 -7.57 3.55 11.42
N LEU A 107 -8.37 3.53 10.33
CA LEU A 107 -8.49 2.34 9.47
C LEU A 107 -7.16 1.97 8.82
N LEU A 108 -6.38 2.98 8.42
CA LEU A 108 -5.06 2.80 7.85
C LEU A 108 -4.06 2.34 8.92
N VAL A 109 -4.00 3.06 10.03
CA VAL A 109 -3.03 2.79 11.12
C VAL A 109 -3.25 1.40 11.72
N ASP A 110 -4.51 1.03 11.99
CA ASP A 110 -4.85 -0.28 12.55
C ASP A 110 -4.55 -1.41 11.55
N ALA A 111 -4.72 -1.18 10.25
CA ALA A 111 -4.39 -2.17 9.22
C ALA A 111 -2.87 -2.39 9.11
N LEU A 112 -2.07 -1.33 9.19
CA LEU A 112 -0.61 -1.44 9.21
C LEU A 112 -0.10 -2.22 10.42
N GLN A 113 -0.64 -1.94 11.60
CA GLN A 113 -0.26 -2.70 12.79
C GLN A 113 -0.55 -4.20 12.62
N LYS A 114 -1.71 -4.55 12.03
CA LYS A 114 -2.03 -5.96 11.73
C LYS A 114 -1.08 -6.57 10.71
N ILE A 115 -0.70 -5.82 9.68
CA ILE A 115 0.28 -6.28 8.68
C ILE A 115 1.63 -6.58 9.33
N ASP A 116 2.10 -5.72 10.24
CA ASP A 116 3.35 -5.97 10.95
C ASP A 116 3.29 -7.24 11.80
N GLU A 117 2.16 -7.49 12.46
CA GLU A 117 1.90 -8.74 13.18
C GLU A 117 1.90 -9.96 12.24
N GLU A 118 1.21 -9.87 11.10
CA GLU A 118 1.15 -10.91 10.07
C GLU A 118 2.54 -11.23 9.50
N VAL A 119 3.36 -10.21 9.24
CA VAL A 119 4.73 -10.38 8.74
C VAL A 119 5.58 -11.18 9.69
N GLU A 120 5.51 -10.90 11.00
CA GLU A 120 6.25 -11.65 12.00
C GLU A 120 5.76 -13.10 12.09
N ASP A 121 4.46 -13.33 11.92
CA ASP A 121 3.89 -14.68 11.91
C ASP A 121 4.27 -15.44 10.64
N PHE A 122 4.30 -14.81 9.47
CA PHE A 122 4.82 -15.40 8.24
C PHE A 122 6.31 -15.72 8.34
N LYS A 123 7.14 -14.84 8.91
CA LYS A 123 8.56 -15.12 9.17
C LYS A 123 8.74 -16.38 10.01
N LYS A 124 7.97 -16.53 11.09
CA LYS A 124 7.98 -17.73 11.93
C LYS A 124 7.48 -18.97 11.17
N PHE A 125 6.39 -18.84 10.42
CA PHE A 125 5.77 -19.95 9.70
C PHE A 125 6.68 -20.52 8.61
N PHE A 126 7.29 -19.67 7.79
CA PHE A 126 8.15 -20.09 6.69
C PHE A 126 9.52 -20.58 7.16
N SER A 127 10.09 -19.96 8.20
CA SER A 127 11.36 -20.43 8.78
C SER A 127 11.26 -21.86 9.32
N GLN A 128 10.11 -22.28 9.87
CA GLN A 128 9.87 -23.68 10.28
C GLN A 128 9.88 -24.68 9.12
N LYS A 129 9.83 -24.21 7.87
CA LYS A 129 9.82 -25.03 6.66
C LYS A 129 11.10 -24.90 5.85
N ASP A 130 12.13 -24.26 6.41
CA ASP A 130 13.35 -23.88 5.71
C ASP A 130 13.09 -23.02 4.45
N ILE A 131 11.98 -22.26 4.46
CA ILE A 131 11.63 -21.32 3.39
C ILE A 131 11.95 -19.91 3.89
N ARG A 132 12.68 -19.14 3.09
CA ARG A 132 12.96 -17.73 3.39
C ARG A 132 11.73 -16.89 3.09
N TYR A 133 11.29 -16.07 4.04
CA TYR A 133 10.34 -14.97 3.80
C TYR A 133 11.07 -13.64 3.98
N VAL A 134 11.03 -12.79 2.96
CA VAL A 134 11.81 -11.54 2.96
C VAL A 134 11.05 -10.38 3.59
N GLY A 135 9.73 -10.43 3.69
CA GLY A 135 8.87 -9.31 4.11
C GLY A 135 8.25 -8.63 2.89
N TYR A 136 7.91 -7.34 2.98
CA TYR A 136 7.33 -6.54 1.90
C TYR A 136 8.13 -5.24 1.64
N GLY A 137 8.01 -4.69 0.42
CA GLY A 137 8.59 -3.38 0.07
C GLY A 137 10.07 -3.38 -0.34
N TYR A 138 10.56 -4.46 -0.94
CA TYR A 138 11.96 -4.63 -1.37
C TYR A 138 12.18 -4.40 -2.85
#